data_AF-A0A8A4ZA04-F1
#
_entry.id   AF-A0A8A4ZA04-F1
#
_cell.length_a   1.000
_cell.length_b   1.000
_cell.length_c   1.000
_cell.angle_alpha   90.00
_cell.angle_beta   90.00
_cell.angle_gamma   90.00
#
_symmetry.space_group_name_H-M   'P 1'
#
loop_
_entity.id
_entity.type
_entity.pdbx_description
1 polymer ?
#
loop_
_entity_poly.entity_id
_entity_poly.type
_entity_poly.pdbx_seq_one_letter_code
_entity_poly.pdbx_strand_id
1 'polypeptide(L)'
;MRTTRTRTITATAAVVATLALAGCSDGSTPDLGELSASLSSAVEGAKESAEQAQTAIDDARTQLEDVTPEARAAVEDAIAASSAAIGSATTAIDEASADGSSASAAVAEAEASLADAQAQLDSAAASVDGVTKTALEALSAQIDDLSAQLDATQG
;
A
#
# COMPACT_ATOMS: atom_id res chain seq x y z
N MET A 1 7.47 4.67 40.00
CA MET A 1 8.95 4.78 40.07
C MET A 1 9.49 3.35 40.16
N ARG A 2 10.23 2.76 39.22
CA ARG A 2 11.25 3.27 38.30
C ARG A 2 11.08 2.62 36.92
N THR A 3 11.17 3.47 35.92
CA THR A 3 11.34 3.22 34.50
C THR A 3 12.70 2.58 34.23
N THR A 4 12.73 1.53 33.40
CA THR A 4 13.97 1.04 32.81
C THR A 4 13.85 1.17 31.29
N ARG A 5 14.38 2.28 30.76
CA ARG A 5 14.65 2.48 29.34
C ARG A 5 15.88 1.65 28.98
N THR A 6 15.76 0.72 28.04
CA THR A 6 16.91 0.11 27.38
C THR A 6 16.90 0.56 25.94
N ARG A 7 17.64 1.65 25.67
CA ARG A 7 18.04 2.06 24.32
C ARG A 7 19.23 1.19 23.94
N THR A 8 19.06 0.33 22.95
CA THR A 8 20.17 -0.26 22.20
C THR A 8 20.07 0.25 20.78
N ILE A 9 20.84 1.29 20.51
CA ILE A 9 21.17 1.76 19.17
C ILE A 9 22.27 0.84 18.68
N THR A 10 21.99 0.06 17.64
CA THR A 10 23.03 -0.61 16.86
C THR A 10 22.84 -0.20 15.42
N ALA A 11 23.56 0.86 15.05
CA ALA A 11 23.76 1.24 13.67
C ALA A 11 24.82 0.29 13.07
N THR A 12 24.40 -0.52 12.11
CA THR A 12 25.31 -1.15 11.14
C THR A 12 24.74 -0.94 9.75
N ALA A 13 25.10 0.21 9.18
CA ALA A 13 25.04 0.45 7.75
C ALA A 13 26.26 -0.22 7.10
N ALA A 14 26.02 -1.14 6.16
CA ALA A 14 26.86 -1.44 5.01
C ALA A 14 26.20 -2.57 4.19
N VAL A 15 25.16 -2.24 3.41
CA VAL A 15 24.73 -3.11 2.32
C VAL A 15 25.72 -2.90 1.17
N VAL A 16 26.74 -3.74 1.14
CA VAL A 16 27.62 -3.87 -0.02
C VAL A 16 26.93 -4.85 -0.98
N ALA A 17 26.17 -4.32 -1.93
CA ALA A 17 25.69 -5.09 -3.07
C ALA A 17 26.84 -5.32 -4.06
N THR A 18 27.74 -6.25 -3.74
CA THR A 18 28.65 -6.81 -4.75
C THR A 18 27.83 -7.69 -5.67
N LEU A 19 27.53 -7.21 -6.88
CA LEU A 19 27.16 -8.08 -8.00
C LEU A 19 28.35 -9.00 -8.31
N ALA A 20 28.37 -10.16 -7.68
CA ALA A 20 29.24 -11.26 -8.05
C ALA A 20 28.67 -11.92 -9.31
N LEU A 21 29.10 -11.46 -10.49
CA LEU A 21 29.07 -12.26 -11.72
C LEU A 21 30.11 -13.39 -11.59
N ALA A 22 29.81 -14.40 -10.79
CA ALA A 22 30.67 -15.56 -10.61
C ALA A 22 29.85 -16.86 -10.59
N GLY A 23 29.88 -17.56 -11.74
CA GLY A 23 29.84 -19.02 -11.79
C GLY A 23 28.47 -19.70 -11.72
N CYS A 24 27.99 -20.16 -12.88
CA CYS A 24 27.14 -21.35 -12.96
C CYS A 24 27.81 -22.52 -12.24
N SER A 25 27.13 -23.12 -11.24
CA SER A 25 27.10 -24.57 -10.94
C SER A 25 26.19 -24.84 -9.73
N ASP A 26 24.88 -24.70 -9.90
CA ASP A 26 23.86 -25.71 -9.53
C ASP A 26 22.48 -25.11 -9.85
N GLY A 27 21.62 -25.92 -10.47
CA GLY A 27 20.51 -25.48 -11.29
C GLY A 27 19.35 -24.87 -10.50
N SER A 28 19.11 -23.59 -10.75
CA SER A 28 17.77 -22.97 -10.87
C SER A 28 18.02 -21.54 -11.34
N THR A 29 18.42 -21.36 -12.60
CA THR A 29 18.19 -20.06 -13.25
C THR A 29 16.68 -19.87 -13.28
N PRO A 30 16.13 -18.86 -12.59
CA PRO A 30 14.69 -18.61 -12.62
C PRO A 30 14.25 -18.54 -14.07
N ASP A 31 13.20 -19.30 -14.42
CA ASP A 31 12.60 -19.17 -15.73
C ASP A 31 12.05 -17.75 -15.85
N LEU A 32 12.71 -16.92 -16.66
CA LEU A 32 12.32 -15.52 -16.84
C LEU A 32 10.90 -15.40 -17.41
N GLY A 33 10.42 -16.46 -18.09
CA GLY A 33 9.04 -16.56 -18.55
C GLY A 33 8.07 -16.72 -17.39
N GLU A 34 8.31 -17.63 -16.45
CA GLU A 34 7.49 -17.78 -15.23
C GLU A 34 7.49 -16.52 -14.37
N LEU A 35 8.65 -15.88 -14.16
CA LEU A 35 8.74 -14.61 -13.44
C LEU A 35 7.93 -13.51 -14.11
N SER A 36 8.05 -13.36 -15.44
CA SER A 36 7.29 -12.34 -16.17
C SER A 36 5.77 -12.58 -16.11
N ALA A 37 5.34 -13.84 -16.15
CA ALA A 37 3.93 -14.20 -16.01
C ALA A 37 3.41 -13.92 -14.59
N SER A 38 4.18 -14.26 -13.55
CA SER A 38 3.86 -13.96 -12.16
C SER A 38 3.76 -12.46 -11.90
N LEU A 39 4.73 -11.68 -12.39
CA LEU A 39 4.72 -10.22 -12.29
C LEU A 39 3.51 -9.60 -13.01
N SER A 40 3.21 -10.08 -14.22
CA SER A 40 2.04 -9.59 -14.96
C SER A 40 0.73 -9.90 -14.23
N SER A 41 0.60 -11.08 -13.62
CA SER A 41 -0.57 -11.41 -12.79
C SER A 41 -0.64 -10.58 -11.51
N ALA A 42 0.51 -10.29 -10.87
CA ALA A 42 0.56 -9.44 -9.69
C ALA A 42 0.14 -8.00 -10.01
N VAL A 43 0.62 -7.46 -11.13
CA VAL A 43 0.24 -6.14 -11.66
C VAL A 43 -1.27 -6.07 -11.96
N GLU A 44 -1.81 -7.08 -12.65
CA GLU A 44 -3.23 -7.12 -13.01
C GLU A 44 -4.11 -7.19 -11.75
N GLY A 45 -3.70 -8.02 -10.77
CA GLY A 45 -4.32 -8.04 -9.45
C GLY A 45 -4.30 -6.65 -8.82
N ALA A 46 -3.12 -6.04 -8.71
CA ALA A 46 -2.94 -4.75 -8.03
C ALA A 46 -3.82 -3.67 -8.64
N LYS A 47 -4.00 -3.71 -9.96
CA LYS A 47 -4.91 -2.83 -10.68
C LYS A 47 -6.37 -3.08 -10.34
N GLU A 48 -6.81 -4.33 -10.32
CA GLU A 48 -8.18 -4.70 -9.93
C GLU A 48 -8.46 -4.25 -8.48
N SER A 49 -7.51 -4.43 -7.55
CA SER A 49 -7.68 -3.97 -6.17
C SER A 49 -7.66 -2.46 -6.03
N ALA A 50 -6.88 -1.74 -6.84
CA ALA A 50 -6.94 -0.28 -6.90
C ALA A 50 -8.31 0.22 -7.39
N GLU A 51 -8.90 -0.43 -8.40
CA GLU A 51 -10.24 -0.11 -8.90
C GLU A 51 -11.33 -0.38 -7.85
N GLN A 52 -11.23 -1.51 -7.14
CA GLN A 52 -12.15 -1.80 -6.05
C GLN A 52 -11.98 -0.83 -4.87
N ALA A 53 -10.75 -0.40 -4.56
CA ALA A 53 -10.49 0.61 -3.53
C ALA A 53 -11.06 1.99 -3.93
N GLN A 54 -10.99 2.37 -5.22
CA GLN A 54 -11.67 3.58 -5.72
C GLN A 54 -13.19 3.49 -5.56
N THR A 55 -13.78 2.33 -5.85
CA THR A 55 -15.22 2.09 -5.64
C THR A 55 -15.59 2.27 -4.17
N ALA A 56 -14.79 1.69 -3.26
CA ALA A 56 -15.01 1.84 -1.81
C ALA A 56 -14.87 3.31 -1.33
N ILE A 57 -14.01 4.10 -1.98
CA ILE A 57 -13.93 5.55 -1.73
C ILE A 57 -15.23 6.26 -2.10
N ASP A 58 -15.80 5.95 -3.27
CA ASP A 58 -17.02 6.61 -3.73
C ASP A 58 -18.23 6.20 -2.87
N ASP A 59 -18.26 4.95 -2.40
CA ASP A 59 -19.22 4.49 -1.40
C ASP A 59 -19.05 5.24 -0.08
N ALA A 60 -17.82 5.37 0.43
CA ALA A 60 -17.53 6.11 1.67
C ALA A 60 -17.90 7.60 1.56
N ARG A 61 -17.70 8.22 0.38
CA ARG A 61 -18.14 9.60 0.10
C ARG A 61 -19.65 9.75 0.10
N THR A 62 -20.38 8.77 -0.43
CA THR A 62 -21.84 8.77 -0.42
C THR A 62 -22.38 8.70 1.01
N GLN A 63 -21.75 7.88 1.86
CA GLN A 63 -22.13 7.74 3.28
C GLN A 63 -21.70 8.93 4.15
N LEU A 64 -20.96 9.88 3.58
CA LEU A 64 -20.47 11.06 4.28
C LEU A 64 -21.56 12.11 4.52
N GLU A 65 -22.67 12.04 3.78
CA GLU A 65 -23.82 12.93 3.93
C GLU A 65 -24.52 12.75 5.29
N ASP A 66 -24.40 11.55 5.89
CA ASP A 66 -25.03 11.18 7.16
C ASP A 66 -24.13 11.38 8.40
N VAL A 67 -22.90 11.89 8.21
CA VAL A 67 -21.91 12.06 9.27
C VAL A 67 -22.13 13.36 10.05
N THR A 68 -21.92 13.32 11.36
CA THR A 68 -21.98 14.53 12.19
C THR A 68 -20.94 15.57 11.74
N PRO A 69 -21.22 16.88 11.82
CA PRO A 69 -20.28 17.92 11.38
C PRO A 69 -18.91 17.84 12.05
N GLU A 70 -18.85 17.33 13.28
CA GLU A 70 -17.64 17.19 14.09
C GLU A 70 -16.72 16.09 13.56
N ALA A 71 -17.27 14.98 13.08
CA ALA A 71 -16.49 13.87 12.53
C ALA A 71 -16.28 13.99 11.01
N ARG A 72 -17.13 14.75 10.32
CA ARG A 72 -17.12 14.90 8.86
C ARG A 72 -15.76 15.30 8.30
N ALA A 73 -15.10 16.28 8.91
CA ALA A 73 -13.80 16.75 8.44
C ALA A 73 -12.72 15.66 8.50
N ALA A 74 -12.68 14.88 9.60
CA ALA A 74 -11.72 13.78 9.74
C ALA A 74 -11.98 12.66 8.72
N VAL A 75 -13.25 12.38 8.42
CA VAL A 75 -13.62 11.39 7.40
C VAL A 75 -13.28 11.89 5.98
N GLU A 76 -13.53 13.17 5.68
CA GLU A 76 -13.17 13.79 4.40
C GLU A 76 -11.65 13.75 4.18
N ASP A 77 -10.87 14.08 5.20
CA ASP A 77 -9.41 14.04 5.15
C ASP A 77 -8.91 12.59 4.91
N ALA A 78 -9.45 11.61 5.63
CA ALA A 78 -9.06 10.21 5.47
C ALA A 78 -9.41 9.66 4.07
N ILE A 79 -10.58 10.02 3.53
CA ILE A 79 -10.98 9.66 2.15
C ILE A 79 -10.06 10.35 1.13
N ALA A 80 -9.70 11.61 1.34
CA ALA A 80 -8.79 12.33 0.45
C ALA A 80 -7.38 11.71 0.46
N ALA A 81 -6.85 11.37 1.63
CA ALA A 81 -5.58 10.69 1.79
C ALA A 81 -5.59 9.32 1.09
N SER A 82 -6.66 8.53 1.29
CA SER A 82 -6.86 7.25 0.62
C SER A 82 -6.88 7.39 -0.91
N SER A 83 -7.61 8.39 -1.41
CA SER A 83 -7.70 8.65 -2.85
C SER A 83 -6.34 9.01 -3.46
N ALA A 84 -5.53 9.80 -2.76
CA ALA A 84 -4.19 10.16 -3.20
C ALA A 84 -3.22 8.96 -3.15
N ALA A 85 -3.31 8.15 -2.09
CA ALA A 85 -2.49 6.95 -1.94
C ALA A 85 -2.79 5.91 -3.03
N ILE A 86 -4.07 5.64 -3.32
CA ILE A 86 -4.46 4.72 -4.39
C ILE A 86 -4.02 5.26 -5.75
N GLY A 87 -4.13 6.56 -6.01
CA GLY A 87 -3.61 7.15 -7.26
C GLY A 87 -2.09 7.01 -7.41
N SER A 88 -1.34 7.13 -6.31
CA SER A 88 0.10 6.91 -6.29
C SER A 88 0.45 5.44 -6.54
N ALA A 89 -0.31 4.52 -5.92
CA ALA A 89 -0.20 3.09 -6.17
C ALA A 89 -0.47 2.73 -7.64
N THR A 90 -1.55 3.23 -8.24
CA THR A 90 -1.83 3.02 -9.66
C THR A 90 -0.68 3.50 -10.55
N THR A 91 -0.14 4.69 -10.26
CA THR A 91 1.01 5.23 -11.00
C THR A 91 2.24 4.32 -10.87
N ALA A 92 2.53 3.84 -9.66
CA ALA A 92 3.63 2.94 -9.41
C ALA A 92 3.47 1.59 -10.14
N ILE A 93 2.25 1.04 -10.18
CA ILE A 93 1.91 -0.20 -10.92
C ILE A 93 2.10 -0.01 -12.42
N ASP A 94 1.67 1.13 -12.97
CA ASP A 94 1.84 1.46 -14.39
C ASP A 94 3.33 1.63 -14.74
N GLU A 95 4.11 2.28 -13.87
CA GLU A 95 5.56 2.42 -14.03
C GLU A 95 6.29 1.07 -13.91
N ALA A 96 5.87 0.20 -12.99
CA ALA A 96 6.39 -1.15 -12.83
C ALA A 96 6.17 -2.02 -14.08
N SER A 97 5.03 -1.81 -14.75
CA SER A 97 4.69 -2.48 -16.00
C SER A 97 5.54 -2.00 -17.19
N ALA A 98 6.05 -0.76 -17.14
CA ALA A 98 6.76 -0.13 -18.25
C ALA A 98 8.30 -0.24 -18.14
N ASP A 99 8.87 0.03 -16.97
CA ASP A 99 10.32 0.09 -16.72
C ASP A 99 10.63 -0.37 -15.29
N GLY A 100 10.83 -1.69 -15.10
CA GLY A 100 10.94 -2.34 -13.78
C GLY A 100 12.03 -1.84 -12.81
N SER A 101 12.93 -0.94 -13.21
CA SER A 101 13.91 -0.31 -12.27
C SER A 101 13.41 0.98 -11.61
N SER A 102 12.57 1.78 -12.28
CA SER A 102 11.92 2.96 -11.69
C SER A 102 10.77 2.59 -10.73
N ALA A 103 10.22 1.39 -10.92
CA ALA A 103 9.15 0.80 -10.12
C ALA A 103 9.42 0.82 -8.61
N SER A 104 10.63 0.44 -8.18
CA SER A 104 10.92 0.19 -6.76
C SER A 104 10.77 1.42 -5.85
N ALA A 105 11.15 2.61 -6.34
CA ALA A 105 11.01 3.84 -5.57
C ALA A 105 9.54 4.31 -5.52
N ALA A 106 8.84 4.22 -6.65
CA ALA A 106 7.43 4.58 -6.75
C ALA A 106 6.55 3.65 -5.91
N VAL A 107 6.83 2.34 -5.90
CA VAL A 107 6.10 1.37 -5.09
C VAL A 107 6.35 1.64 -3.60
N ALA A 108 7.59 1.88 -3.16
CA ALA A 108 7.87 2.19 -1.76
C ALA A 108 7.17 3.49 -1.28
N GLU A 109 7.08 4.51 -2.14
CA GLU A 109 6.35 5.74 -1.84
C GLU A 109 4.83 5.51 -1.80
N ALA A 110 4.30 4.66 -2.69
CA ALA A 110 2.91 4.26 -2.68
C ALA A 110 2.56 3.47 -1.40
N GLU A 111 3.38 2.50 -0.99
CA GLU A 111 3.21 1.75 0.26
C GLU A 111 3.20 2.66 1.50
N ALA A 112 4.13 3.63 1.55
CA ALA A 112 4.15 4.62 2.63
C ALA A 112 2.87 5.47 2.65
N SER A 113 2.36 5.85 1.49
CA SER A 113 1.12 6.62 1.36
C SER A 113 -0.12 5.81 1.75
N LEU A 114 -0.16 4.52 1.39
CA LEU A 114 -1.24 3.61 1.78
C LEU A 114 -1.25 3.36 3.29
N ALA A 115 -0.08 3.19 3.91
CA ALA A 115 0.04 3.05 5.35
C ALA A 115 -0.42 4.31 6.11
N ASP A 116 -0.11 5.50 5.61
CA ASP A 116 -0.61 6.75 6.18
C ASP A 116 -2.13 6.86 6.03
N ALA A 117 -2.66 6.54 4.84
CA ALA A 117 -4.10 6.52 4.60
C ALA A 117 -4.84 5.56 5.54
N GLN A 118 -4.29 4.37 5.80
CA GLN A 118 -4.86 3.43 6.77
C GLN A 118 -4.90 4.02 8.17
N ALA A 119 -3.82 4.63 8.64
CA ALA A 119 -3.79 5.26 9.96
C ALA A 119 -4.85 6.36 10.08
N GLN A 120 -5.09 7.13 9.01
CA GLN A 120 -6.14 8.14 8.98
C GLN A 120 -7.54 7.51 8.95
N LEU A 121 -7.75 6.43 8.19
CA LEU A 121 -9.02 5.70 8.17
C LEU A 121 -9.36 5.09 9.54
N ASP A 122 -8.40 4.47 10.21
CA ASP A 122 -8.57 3.93 11.57
C ASP A 122 -8.96 5.03 12.56
N SER A 123 -8.29 6.18 12.48
CA SER A 123 -8.61 7.34 13.33
C SER A 123 -10.00 7.89 13.03
N ALA A 124 -10.39 7.97 11.75
CA ALA A 124 -11.70 8.45 11.33
C ALA A 124 -12.80 7.45 11.74
N ALA A 125 -12.60 6.15 11.54
CA ALA A 125 -13.51 5.07 11.91
C ALA A 125 -13.70 4.95 13.44
N ALA A 126 -12.70 5.33 14.23
CA ALA A 126 -12.84 5.46 15.69
C ALA A 126 -13.71 6.65 16.12
N SER A 127 -13.93 7.61 15.22
CA SER A 127 -14.66 8.86 15.47
C SER A 127 -16.10 8.84 14.93
N VAL A 128 -16.50 7.78 14.21
CA VAL A 128 -17.84 7.60 13.65
C VAL A 128 -18.40 6.21 14.02
N ASP A 129 -19.71 6.05 13.83
CA ASP A 129 -20.43 4.80 14.07
C ASP A 129 -21.32 4.42 12.88
N GLY A 130 -21.94 3.25 12.96
CA GLY A 130 -22.96 2.81 12.00
C GLY A 130 -22.41 2.59 10.58
N VAL A 131 -23.19 2.99 9.59
CA VAL A 131 -22.91 2.72 8.16
C VAL A 131 -21.62 3.40 7.67
N THR A 132 -21.31 4.60 8.17
CA THR A 132 -20.06 5.29 7.83
C THR A 132 -18.85 4.54 8.34
N LYS A 133 -18.89 4.05 9.60
CA LYS A 133 -17.81 3.24 10.15
C LYS A 133 -17.57 1.99 9.30
N THR A 134 -18.63 1.26 8.97
CA THR A 134 -18.55 0.07 8.12
C THR A 134 -17.97 0.38 6.74
N ALA A 135 -18.32 1.52 6.14
CA ALA A 135 -17.74 1.95 4.86
C ALA A 135 -16.23 2.25 4.97
N LEU A 136 -15.79 2.90 6.05
CA LEU A 136 -14.38 3.18 6.29
C LEU A 136 -13.56 1.91 6.58
N GLU A 137 -14.13 0.97 7.36
CA GLU A 137 -13.52 -0.34 7.61
C GLU A 137 -13.40 -1.15 6.31
N ALA A 138 -14.42 -1.10 5.44
CA ALA A 138 -14.36 -1.73 4.12
C ALA A 138 -13.27 -1.10 3.24
N LEU A 139 -13.19 0.24 3.20
CA LEU A 139 -12.11 0.94 2.49
C LEU A 139 -10.73 0.57 3.04
N SER A 140 -10.56 0.49 4.36
CA SER A 140 -9.30 0.07 4.98
C SER A 140 -8.89 -1.33 4.51
N ALA A 141 -9.82 -2.28 4.44
CA ALA A 141 -9.56 -3.63 3.96
C ALA A 141 -9.13 -3.66 2.47
N GLN A 142 -9.69 -2.77 1.64
CA GLN A 142 -9.26 -2.65 0.25
C GLN A 142 -7.85 -2.06 0.12
N ILE A 143 -7.48 -1.13 1.01
CA ILE A 143 -6.11 -0.59 1.06
C ILE A 143 -5.12 -1.64 1.56
N ASP A 144 -5.51 -2.48 2.53
CA ASP A 144 -4.70 -3.62 2.97
C ASP A 144 -4.42 -4.57 1.80
N ASP A 145 -5.46 -4.93 1.05
CA ASP A 145 -5.34 -5.83 -0.10
C ASP A 145 -4.47 -5.22 -1.21
N LEU A 146 -4.68 -3.94 -1.54
CA LEU A 146 -3.83 -3.23 -2.51
C LEU A 146 -2.36 -3.19 -2.06
N SER A 147 -2.10 -2.95 -0.76
CA SER A 147 -0.74 -2.93 -0.21
C SER A 147 -0.07 -4.31 -0.32
N ALA A 148 -0.81 -5.38 -0.01
CA ALA A 148 -0.30 -6.75 -0.14
C ALA A 148 0.03 -7.10 -1.61
N GLN A 149 -0.75 -6.57 -2.55
CA GLN A 149 -0.51 -6.81 -3.98
C GLN A 149 0.66 -5.98 -4.51
N LEU A 150 0.84 -4.75 -4.03
CA LEU A 150 2.06 -3.98 -4.31
C LEU A 150 3.32 -4.68 -3.80
N ASP A 151 3.31 -5.20 -2.58
CA ASP A 151 4.43 -5.99 -2.03
C ASP A 151 4.74 -7.20 -2.92
N ALA A 152 3.70 -7.89 -3.41
CA ALA A 152 3.83 -9.01 -4.33
C ALA A 152 4.41 -8.63 -5.72
N THR A 153 4.36 -7.36 -6.13
CA THR A 153 5.02 -6.89 -7.37
C THR A 153 6.54 -6.68 -7.21
N GLN A 154 7.05 -6.65 -5.97
CA GLN A 154 8.46 -6.39 -5.64
C GLN A 154 9.29 -7.66 -5.36
N GLY A 155 8.63 -8.81 -5.15
CA GLY A 155 9.24 -10.10 -4.78
C GLY A 155 9.45 -11.06 -5.94
#